data_AF-A0A7T5RTD4-F1
#
_entry.id   AF-A0A7T5RTD4-F1
#
_cell.length_a   1.000
_cell.length_b   1.000
_cell.length_c   1.000
_cell.angle_alpha   90.00
_cell.angle_beta   90.00
_cell.angle_gamma   90.00
#
_symmetry.space_group_name_H-M   'P 1'
#
loop_
_entity.id
_entity.type
_entity.pdbx_description
1 polymer ?
#
loop_
_entity_poly.entity_id
_entity_poly.type
_entity_poly.pdbx_seq_one_letter_code
_entity_poly.pdbx_strand_id
1 'polypeptide(L)' 'MRYPYFFPFGFFFFVFFIFLIARFAFFPWGWGYRSGRWHHRDEAGEILRERYARGEITKDQFEQMSKDLEQHH' A
#
# COMPACT_ATOMS: atom_id res chain seq x y z
N MET A 1 43.51 13.67 -33.79
CA MET A 1 42.39 14.61 -33.53
C MET A 1 41.18 13.79 -33.09
N ARG A 2 40.53 14.27 -32.03
CA ARG A 2 39.46 13.69 -31.21
C ARG A 2 38.25 13.26 -32.08
N TYR A 3 37.82 12.01 -31.99
CA TYR A 3 36.61 11.51 -32.67
C TYR A 3 35.37 12.20 -32.09
N PRO A 4 34.60 13.03 -32.83
CA PRO A 4 33.43 13.70 -32.28
C PRO A 4 32.13 13.11 -32.84
N TYR A 5 32.05 11.82 -33.14
CA TYR A 5 30.81 11.23 -33.69
C TYR A 5 30.64 9.78 -33.24
N PHE A 6 30.43 9.55 -31.94
CA PHE A 6 30.09 8.22 -31.42
C PHE A 6 28.66 8.09 -30.87
N PHE A 7 27.80 9.11 -30.96
CA PHE A 7 26.60 9.08 -30.10
C PHE A 7 25.29 9.67 -30.66
N PRO A 8 24.83 9.37 -31.89
CA PRO A 8 23.40 9.53 -32.17
C PRO A 8 22.57 8.50 -31.40
N PHE A 9 23.08 7.28 -31.15
CA PHE A 9 22.33 6.21 -30.48
C PHE A 9 22.01 6.50 -29.01
N GLY A 10 22.95 7.03 -28.23
CA GLY A 10 22.69 7.29 -26.80
C GLY A 10 21.67 8.40 -26.55
N PHE A 11 21.51 9.36 -27.45
CA PHE A 11 20.43 10.35 -27.33
C PHE A 11 19.05 9.71 -27.52
N PHE A 12 18.91 8.82 -28.52
CA PHE A 12 17.67 8.05 -28.70
C PHE A 12 17.38 7.14 -27.50
N PHE A 13 18.38 6.44 -26.98
CA PHE A 13 18.22 5.63 -25.78
C PHE A 13 17.88 6.47 -24.54
N PHE A 14 18.48 7.66 -24.40
CA PHE A 14 18.20 8.56 -23.29
C PHE A 14 16.74 9.04 -23.31
N VAL A 15 16.25 9.49 -24.47
CA VAL A 15 14.85 9.91 -24.64
C VAL A 15 13.90 8.73 -24.43
N PHE A 16 14.23 7.55 -24.97
CA PHE A 16 13.44 6.33 -24.77
C PHE A 16 13.36 5.91 -23.29
N PHE A 17 14.46 6.01 -22.55
CA PHE A 17 14.52 5.65 -21.14
C PHE A 17 13.70 6.61 -20.27
N ILE A 18 13.80 7.92 -20.54
CA ILE A 18 12.98 8.95 -19.89
C ILE A 18 11.50 8.71 -20.17
N PHE A 19 11.13 8.39 -21.41
CA PHE A 19 9.76 8.04 -21.78
C PHE A 19 9.23 6.81 -21.03
N LEU A 20 10.05 5.76 -20.90
CA LEU A 20 9.71 4.56 -20.13
C LEU A 20 9.46 4.87 -18.65
N ILE A 21 10.36 5.65 -18.02
CA ILE A 21 10.21 6.06 -16.61
C ILE A 21 8.94 6.89 -16.45
N ALA A 22 8.72 7.89 -17.32
CA ALA A 22 7.53 8.73 -17.26
C ALA A 22 6.25 7.88 -17.42
N ARG A 23 6.25 6.90 -18.34
CA ARG A 23 5.13 5.97 -18.54
C ARG A 23 4.88 5.10 -17.30
N PHE A 24 5.93 4.63 -16.64
CA PHE A 24 5.83 3.81 -15.43
C PHE A 24 5.42 4.65 -14.20
N ALA A 25 5.89 5.89 -14.10
CA ALA A 25 5.53 6.83 -13.04
C ALA A 25 4.09 7.36 -13.18
N PHE A 26 3.61 7.54 -14.42
CA PHE A 26 2.21 7.88 -14.70
C PHE A 26 1.28 6.67 -14.68
N PHE A 27 1.81 5.44 -14.78
CA PHE A 27 1.04 4.28 -14.40
C PHE A 27 0.86 4.40 -12.88
N PRO A 28 -0.36 4.59 -12.35
CA PRO A 28 -0.53 4.52 -10.91
C PRO A 28 -0.02 3.15 -10.50
N TRP A 29 1.17 3.12 -9.91
CA TRP A 29 1.58 2.04 -9.05
C TRP A 29 0.57 2.05 -7.90
N GLY A 30 -0.60 1.48 -8.17
CA GLY A 30 -1.47 0.86 -7.19
C GLY A 30 -0.75 -0.34 -6.58
N TRP A 31 0.52 -0.17 -6.23
CA TRP A 31 1.11 -0.82 -5.10
C TRP A 31 0.46 -0.18 -3.89
N GLY A 32 -0.79 -0.60 -3.67
CA GLY A 32 -1.25 -0.84 -2.33
C GLY A 32 -0.29 -1.85 -1.72
N TYR A 33 0.89 -1.39 -1.32
CA TYR A 33 1.46 -1.79 -0.04
C TYR A 33 0.48 -1.29 1.03
N ARG A 34 -0.73 -1.86 1.05
CA ARG A 34 -1.29 -2.37 2.31
C ARG A 34 -0.21 -3.35 2.74
N SER A 35 0.75 -2.93 3.56
CA SER A 35 0.50 -2.89 5.00
C SER A 35 -0.58 -3.92 5.31
N GLY A 36 -0.20 -5.20 5.23
CA GLY A 36 -1.02 -6.32 5.68
C GLY A 36 -1.43 -6.20 7.14
N ARG A 37 -0.98 -5.15 7.85
CA ARG A 37 -1.37 -4.82 9.21
C ARG A 37 -2.71 -4.08 9.32
N TRP A 38 -3.12 -3.27 8.34
CA TRP A 38 -4.43 -2.58 8.41
C TRP A 38 -5.61 -3.50 8.09
N HIS A 39 -5.43 -4.45 7.17
CA HIS A 39 -6.50 -5.39 6.81
C HIS A 39 -6.92 -6.27 7.98
N HIS A 40 -5.96 -6.76 8.77
CA HIS A 40 -6.23 -7.54 9.97
C HIS A 40 -6.92 -6.71 11.07
N ARG A 41 -6.66 -5.40 11.14
CA ARG A 41 -7.29 -4.50 12.12
C ARG A 41 -8.77 -4.30 11.80
N ASP A 42 -9.08 -4.05 10.53
CA ASP A 42 -10.45 -3.90 10.06
C ASP A 42 -11.23 -5.21 10.26
N GLU A 43 -10.62 -6.36 9.95
CA GLU A 43 -11.22 -7.68 10.11
C GLU A 43 -11.49 -8.04 11.59
N ALA A 44 -10.53 -7.79 12.50
CA ALA A 44 -10.73 -8.04 13.92
C ALA A 44 -11.83 -7.15 14.54
N GLY A 45 -11.89 -5.88 14.16
CA GLY A 45 -12.94 -4.96 14.60
C GLY A 45 -14.32 -5.33 14.05
N GLU A 46 -14.39 -5.81 12.80
CA GLU A 46 -15.64 -6.25 12.17
C GLU A 46 -16.18 -7.52 12.84
N ILE A 47 -15.32 -8.51 13.13
CA ILE A 47 -15.70 -9.74 13.86
C ILE A 47 -16.22 -9.42 15.26
N LEU A 48 -15.57 -8.49 15.98
CA LEU A 48 -16.04 -8.03 17.30
C LEU A 48 -17.43 -7.40 17.22
N ARG A 49 -17.65 -6.52 16.23
CA ARG A 49 -18.93 -5.84 16.05
C ARG A 49 -20.05 -6.81 15.68
N GLU A 50 -19.76 -7.82 14.87
CA GLU A 50 -20.72 -8.85 14.50
C GLU A 50 -21.19 -9.66 15.74
N ARG A 51 -20.26 -10.07 16.60
CA ARG A 51 -20.58 -10.81 17.84
C ARG A 51 -21.36 -9.98 18.83
N TYR A 52 -21.08 -8.67 18.91
CA TYR A 52 -21.85 -7.73 19.71
C TYR A 52 -23.28 -7.60 19.19
N ALA A 53 -23.46 -7.49 17.87
CA ALA A 53 -24.78 -7.44 17.25
C ALA A 53 -25.59 -8.72 17.45
N ARG A 54 -24.92 -9.88 17.48
CA ARG A 54 -25.51 -11.17 17.85
C ARG A 54 -25.85 -11.29 19.34
N GLY A 55 -25.36 -10.38 20.19
CA GLY A 55 -25.56 -10.40 21.64
C GLY A 55 -24.73 -11.48 22.35
N GLU A 56 -23.74 -12.07 21.66
CA GLU A 56 -22.85 -13.10 22.23
C GLU A 56 -21.83 -12.50 23.21
N ILE A 57 -21.55 -11.20 23.07
CA ILE A 57 -20.65 -10.45 23.94
C ILE A 57 -21.35 -9.22 24.52
N THR A 58 -21.10 -8.94 25.79
CA THR A 58 -21.61 -7.73 26.45
C THR A 58 -20.78 -6.51 26.07
N LYS A 59 -21.33 -5.31 26.28
CA LYS A 59 -20.67 -4.04 25.95
C LYS A 59 -19.29 -3.89 26.60
N ASP A 60 -19.13 -4.33 27.84
CA ASP A 60 -17.86 -4.27 28.57
C ASP A 60 -16.76 -5.13 27.92
N GLN A 61 -17.13 -6.32 27.43
CA GLN A 61 -16.21 -7.22 26.73
C GLN A 61 -15.79 -6.64 25.38
N PHE A 62 -16.72 -6.04 24.65
CA PHE A 62 -16.43 -5.33 23.39
C PHE A 62 -15.47 -4.16 23.62
N GLU A 63 -15.70 -3.36 24.65
CA GLU A 63 -14.86 -2.19 24.95
C GLU A 63 -13.44 -2.58 25.37
N GLN A 64 -13.30 -3.65 26.15
CA GLN A 64 -11.99 -4.17 26.56
C GLN A 64 -11.18 -4.68 25.35
N MET A 65 -11.80 -5.46 24.46
CA MET A 65 -11.14 -5.99 23.26
C MET A 65 -10.84 -4.90 22.23
N SER A 66 -11.72 -3.90 22.08
CA SER A 66 -11.48 -2.76 21.18
C SER A 66 -10.27 -1.93 21.64
N LYS A 67 -10.10 -1.72 22.95
CA LYS A 67 -8.95 -1.00 23.51
C LYS A 67 -7.65 -1.81 23.37
N ASP A 68 -7.72 -3.13 23.57
CA ASP A 68 -6.58 -4.03 23.40
C ASP A 68 -6.04 -4.02 21.95
N LEU A 69 -6.95 -4.09 20.96
CA LEU A 69 -6.62 -3.98 19.54
C LEU A 69 -6.03 -2.60 19.15
N GLU A 70 -6.35 -1.56 19.90
CA GLU A 70 -5.80 -0.21 19.70
C GLU A 70 -4.44 -0.03 20.38
N GLN A 71 -4.22 -0.67 21.54
CA GLN A 71 -2.97 -0.58 22.32
C GLN A 71 -1.84 -1.46 21.79
N HIS A 72 -2.14 -2.56 21.07
CA HIS A 72 -1.14 -3.45 20.48
C HIS A 72 -0.45 -2.90 19.20
N HIS A 73 -0.42 -1.57 19.04
CA HIS A 73 0.13 -0.86 17.89
C HIS A 73 1.46 -0.16 18.18
#